data_AF-A0A843DCA0-F1
#
_entry.id   AF-A0A843DCA0-F1
#
_cell.length_a   1.000
_cell.length_b   1.000
_cell.length_c   1.000
_cell.angle_alpha   90.00
_cell.angle_beta   90.00
_cell.angle_gamma   90.00
#
_symmetry.space_group_name_H-M   'P 1'
#
loop_
_entity.id
_entity.type
_entity.pdbx_description
1 polymer ?
#
loop_
_entity_poly.entity_id
_entity_poly.type
_entity_poly.pdbx_seq_one_letter_code
_entity_poly.pdbx_strand_id
1 'polypeptide(L)'
;MTDNKGQISAEFLLLVGSLIVVMLIALSFIASQNELSLAMSAARNGVYEGSSYASSAIYPTDTFNDYSKSDYVMLVPSSVEIVNISYEDMGYDSNFEKNHIQFKVYAHSSKDLDKKELDSIGDRINYNLRKSIALTFETTKSTNKLYNPVFSPHYIFTTANVKWV
;
A
#
# COMPACT_ATOMS: atom_id res chain seq x y z
N MET A 1 -55.53 13.76 -32.83
CA MET A 1 -55.03 13.73 -31.43
C MET A 1 -54.07 12.56 -31.35
N THR A 2 -52.78 12.83 -31.46
CA THR A 2 -51.73 11.82 -31.52
C THR A 2 -51.59 11.15 -30.16
N ASP A 3 -51.68 9.82 -30.17
CA ASP A 3 -51.72 8.96 -29.00
C ASP A 3 -50.33 8.95 -28.33
N ASN A 4 -50.18 9.77 -27.29
CA ASN A 4 -48.90 10.09 -26.64
C ASN A 4 -48.42 9.02 -25.65
N LYS A 5 -49.09 7.85 -25.62
CA LYS A 5 -48.86 6.81 -24.61
C LYS A 5 -47.58 6.02 -24.83
N GLY A 6 -47.19 5.81 -26.09
CA GLY A 6 -45.94 5.09 -26.44
C GLY A 6 -44.68 5.93 -26.22
N GLN A 7 -44.77 7.25 -26.40
CA GLN A 7 -43.65 8.18 -26.21
C GLN A 7 -43.22 8.23 -24.73
N ILE A 8 -44.17 8.32 -23.80
CA ILE A 8 -43.89 8.34 -22.36
C ILE A 8 -43.21 7.03 -21.91
N SER A 9 -43.66 5.87 -22.43
CA SER A 9 -43.02 4.58 -22.13
C SER A 9 -41.60 4.47 -22.71
N ALA A 10 -41.36 5.01 -23.90
CA ALA A 10 -40.04 5.01 -24.52
C ALA A 10 -39.06 5.94 -23.78
N GLU A 11 -39.51 7.14 -23.39
CA GLU A 11 -38.72 8.08 -22.57
C GLU A 11 -38.38 7.47 -21.21
N PHE A 12 -39.32 6.79 -20.56
CA PHE A 12 -39.08 6.10 -19.30
C PHE A 12 -38.04 4.98 -19.44
N LEU A 13 -38.13 4.15 -20.49
CA LEU A 13 -37.14 3.09 -20.76
C LEU A 13 -35.74 3.67 -21.02
N LEU A 14 -35.65 4.78 -21.76
CA LEU A 14 -34.38 5.45 -22.01
C LEU A 14 -33.79 6.01 -20.71
N LEU A 15 -34.62 6.61 -19.86
CA LEU A 15 -34.21 7.16 -18.56
C LEU A 15 -33.69 6.05 -17.64
N VAL A 16 -34.44 4.95 -17.50
CA VAL A 16 -34.02 3.79 -16.69
C VAL A 16 -32.75 3.15 -17.27
N GLY A 17 -32.66 2.99 -18.59
CA GLY A 17 -31.47 2.45 -19.25
C GLY A 17 -30.24 3.31 -19.00
N SER A 18 -30.36 4.64 -19.13
CA SER A 18 -29.27 5.57 -18.84
C SER A 18 -28.85 5.53 -17.37
N LEU A 19 -29.81 5.40 -16.45
CA LEU A 19 -29.54 5.29 -15.02
C LEU A 19 -28.73 4.02 -14.70
N ILE A 20 -29.07 2.89 -15.31
CA ILE A 20 -28.33 1.63 -15.14
C ILE A 20 -26.89 1.78 -15.62
N VAL A 21 -26.68 2.40 -16.79
CA VAL A 21 -25.32 2.63 -17.32
C VAL A 21 -24.50 3.51 -16.37
N VAL A 22 -25.08 4.61 -15.87
CA VAL A 22 -24.41 5.49 -14.90
C VAL A 22 -24.08 4.73 -13.61
N MET A 23 -24.99 3.89 -13.10
CA MET A 23 -24.73 3.06 -11.92
C MET A 23 -23.57 2.09 -12.12
N LEU A 24 -23.50 1.41 -13.27
CA LEU A 24 -22.41 0.47 -13.55
C LEU A 24 -21.04 1.16 -13.59
N ILE A 25 -20.96 2.34 -14.22
CA ILE A 25 -19.73 3.13 -14.26
C ILE A 25 -19.34 3.56 -12.83
N ALA A 26 -20.30 4.07 -12.05
CA ALA A 26 -20.05 4.50 -10.67
C ALA A 26 -19.55 3.34 -9.79
N LEU A 27 -20.13 2.15 -9.90
CA LEU A 27 -19.71 0.97 -9.14
C LEU A 27 -18.25 0.59 -9.44
N SER A 28 -17.84 0.63 -10.71
CA SER A 28 -16.47 0.31 -11.10
C SER A 28 -15.46 1.31 -10.51
N PHE A 29 -15.80 2.61 -10.53
CA PHE A 29 -14.98 3.66 -9.94
C PHE A 29 -14.88 3.51 -8.41
N ILE A 30 -16.00 3.26 -7.73
CA ILE A 30 -16.04 3.07 -6.27
C ILE A 30 -15.20 1.86 -5.87
N ALA A 31 -15.32 0.73 -6.59
CA ALA A 31 -14.55 -0.47 -6.29
C ALA A 31 -13.03 -0.20 -6.37
N SER A 32 -12.59 0.52 -7.40
CA SER A 32 -11.19 0.90 -7.59
C SER A 32 -10.67 1.82 -6.47
N GLN A 33 -11.46 2.82 -6.07
CA GLN A 33 -11.10 3.71 -4.96
C GLN A 33 -11.06 2.97 -3.62
N ASN A 34 -11.99 2.03 -3.40
CA ASN A 34 -12.01 1.21 -2.20
C ASN A 34 -10.78 0.30 -2.11
N GLU A 35 -10.33 -0.26 -3.24
CA GLU A 35 -9.11 -1.07 -3.31
C GLU A 35 -7.87 -0.26 -2.91
N LEU A 36 -7.72 0.96 -3.42
CA LEU A 36 -6.63 1.86 -3.02
C LEU A 36 -6.71 2.26 -1.54
N SER A 37 -7.91 2.55 -1.04
CA SER A 37 -8.11 2.88 0.38
C SER A 37 -7.75 1.71 1.29
N LEU A 38 -8.10 0.48 0.90
CA LEU A 38 -7.75 -0.72 1.63
C LEU A 38 -6.23 -0.96 1.61
N ALA A 39 -5.58 -0.80 0.45
CA ALA A 39 -4.13 -0.88 0.31
C ALA A 39 -3.43 0.17 1.19
N MET A 40 -3.95 1.40 1.24
CA MET A 40 -3.41 2.47 2.09
C MET A 40 -3.56 2.15 3.58
N SER A 41 -4.70 1.60 4.00
CA SER A 41 -4.92 1.18 5.39
C SER A 41 -3.96 0.03 5.77
N ALA A 42 -3.80 -0.95 4.90
CA ALA A 42 -2.84 -2.04 5.09
C ALA A 42 -1.40 -1.51 5.15
N ALA A 43 -1.03 -0.59 4.24
CA ALA A 43 0.27 0.05 4.24
C ALA A 43 0.55 0.77 5.56
N ARG A 44 -0.41 1.54 6.09
CA ARG A 44 -0.30 2.20 7.40
C ARG A 44 -0.03 1.20 8.51
N ASN A 45 -0.83 0.13 8.59
CA ASN A 45 -0.65 -0.91 9.60
C ASN A 45 0.73 -1.57 9.48
N GLY A 46 1.15 -1.94 8.27
CA GLY A 46 2.46 -2.53 8.03
C GLY A 46 3.64 -1.59 8.33
N VAL A 47 3.50 -0.29 8.07
CA VAL A 47 4.52 0.70 8.42
C VAL A 47 4.65 0.85 9.94
N TYR A 48 3.54 0.95 10.68
CA TYR A 48 3.57 1.02 12.13
C TYR A 48 4.09 -0.28 12.78
N GLU A 49 3.79 -1.43 12.19
CA GLU A 49 4.41 -2.71 12.55
C GLU A 49 5.94 -2.63 12.30
N GLY A 50 6.36 -2.21 11.12
CA GLY A 50 7.77 -2.08 10.76
C GLY A 50 8.55 -1.06 11.60
N SER A 51 7.93 0.02 12.06
CA SER A 51 8.59 1.02 12.92
C SER A 51 8.68 0.57 14.38
N SER A 52 7.61 -0.05 14.91
CA SER A 52 7.50 -0.37 16.34
C SER A 52 8.26 -1.62 16.77
N TYR A 53 8.59 -2.53 15.84
CA TYR A 53 9.15 -3.84 16.17
C TYR A 53 10.61 -3.85 16.66
N ALA A 54 11.27 -2.70 16.80
CA ALA A 54 12.62 -2.65 17.37
C ALA A 54 12.70 -3.23 18.81
N SER A 55 11.66 -3.12 19.66
CA SER A 55 11.67 -3.75 21.00
C SER A 55 11.13 -5.17 21.10
N SER A 56 10.45 -5.68 20.08
CA SER A 56 9.67 -6.92 20.20
C SER A 56 9.91 -7.92 19.07
N ALA A 57 10.85 -7.63 18.15
CA ALA A 57 11.24 -8.55 17.10
C ALA A 57 12.09 -9.71 17.66
N ILE A 58 11.72 -10.94 17.29
CA ILE A 58 12.54 -12.13 17.48
C ILE A 58 13.47 -12.22 16.27
N TYR A 59 14.76 -11.92 16.47
CA TYR A 59 15.78 -12.02 15.44
C TYR A 59 16.36 -13.44 15.41
N PRO A 60 16.66 -14.01 14.21
CA PRO A 60 17.51 -15.19 14.11
C PRO A 60 18.84 -14.97 14.82
N THR A 61 19.42 -16.02 15.41
CA THR A 61 20.62 -15.93 16.25
C THR A 61 21.78 -15.21 15.57
N ASP A 62 21.96 -15.43 14.26
CA ASP A 62 23.05 -14.81 13.50
C ASP A 62 22.85 -13.29 13.36
N THR A 63 21.65 -12.86 12.98
CA THR A 63 21.26 -11.45 12.88
C THR A 63 21.28 -10.75 14.24
N PHE A 64 20.85 -11.45 15.29
CA PHE A 64 20.94 -10.94 16.66
C PHE A 64 22.39 -10.74 17.10
N ASN A 65 23.25 -11.72 16.83
CA ASN A 65 24.66 -11.66 17.17
C ASN A 65 25.39 -10.53 16.43
N ASP A 66 25.05 -10.30 15.16
CA ASP A 66 25.62 -9.21 14.38
C ASP A 66 25.20 -7.84 14.93
N TYR A 67 23.94 -7.66 15.29
CA TYR A 67 23.44 -6.42 15.92
C TYR A 67 23.98 -6.21 17.35
N SER A 68 24.16 -7.29 18.11
CA SER A 68 24.66 -7.25 19.49
C SER A 68 26.16 -6.91 19.56
N LYS A 69 26.96 -7.36 18.58
CA LYS A 69 28.41 -7.09 18.53
C LYS A 69 28.78 -5.67 18.11
N SER A 70 27.83 -4.93 17.55
CA SER A 70 28.09 -3.66 16.86
C SER A 70 27.49 -2.43 17.56
N ASP A 71 27.07 -2.55 18.83
CA ASP A 71 26.42 -1.48 19.59
C ASP A 71 25.25 -0.82 18.84
N TYR A 72 24.53 -1.58 18.00
CA TYR A 72 23.44 -1.02 17.21
C TYR A 72 22.31 -0.52 18.10
N VAL A 73 22.04 0.79 18.00
CA VAL A 73 20.95 1.48 18.72
C VAL A 73 19.56 1.03 18.22
N MET A 74 19.51 0.22 17.15
CA MET A 74 18.29 -0.37 16.57
C MET A 74 17.47 -1.28 17.50
N LEU A 75 18.04 -1.72 18.63
CA LEU A 75 17.29 -2.43 19.67
C LEU A 75 16.42 -1.49 20.50
N VAL A 76 16.54 -0.16 20.32
CA VAL A 76 15.74 0.83 21.04
C VAL A 76 14.47 1.16 20.25
N PRO A 77 13.27 0.86 20.79
CA PRO A 77 11.99 0.95 20.09
C PRO A 77 11.51 2.35 19.70
N SER A 78 12.18 3.42 20.15
CA SER A 78 11.60 4.76 20.21
C SER A 78 12.30 5.81 19.36
N SER A 79 13.24 5.42 18.49
CA SER A 79 14.01 6.41 17.73
C SER A 79 13.39 6.84 16.41
N VAL A 80 12.29 6.21 15.94
CA VAL A 80 11.73 6.48 14.61
C VAL A 80 10.23 6.78 14.67
N GLU A 81 9.87 7.98 14.22
CA GLU A 81 8.50 8.47 14.11
C GLU A 81 8.09 8.52 12.63
N ILE A 82 6.87 8.08 12.32
CA ILE A 82 6.34 8.12 10.95
C ILE A 82 5.61 9.44 10.74
N VAL A 83 6.17 10.30 9.91
CA VAL A 83 5.65 11.65 9.63
C VAL A 83 4.49 11.58 8.63
N ASN A 84 4.67 10.81 7.56
CA ASN A 84 3.66 10.70 6.51
C ASN A 84 3.82 9.40 5.71
N ILE A 85 2.70 8.89 5.21
CA ILE A 85 2.67 7.80 4.23
C ILE A 85 1.83 8.32 3.08
N SER A 86 2.39 8.27 1.89
CA SER A 86 1.74 8.72 0.65
C SER A 86 1.99 7.71 -0.45
N TYR A 87 1.30 7.86 -1.56
CA TYR A 87 1.54 7.09 -2.77
C TYR A 87 1.55 8.00 -4.00
N GLU A 88 2.23 7.55 -5.04
CA GLU A 88 2.25 8.17 -6.36
C GLU A 88 1.77 7.15 -7.39
N ASP A 89 0.94 7.59 -8.32
CA ASP A 89 0.50 6.79 -9.45
C ASP A 89 1.54 6.88 -10.56
N MET A 90 2.16 5.74 -10.88
CA MET A 90 3.18 5.59 -11.92
C MET A 90 2.57 5.27 -13.29
N GLY A 91 1.24 5.13 -13.37
CA GLY A 91 0.51 4.79 -14.58
C GLY A 91 0.39 3.28 -14.80
N TYR A 92 -0.01 2.89 -16.01
CA TYR A 92 -0.27 1.50 -16.36
C TYR A 92 1.02 0.74 -16.68
N ASP A 93 1.28 -0.36 -15.98
CA ASP A 93 2.39 -1.27 -16.26
C ASP A 93 1.93 -2.40 -17.19
N SER A 94 2.44 -2.38 -18.43
CA SER A 94 2.10 -3.38 -19.44
C SER A 94 2.63 -4.79 -19.15
N ASN A 95 3.59 -4.96 -18.24
CA ASN A 95 4.12 -6.29 -17.89
C ASN A 95 3.16 -7.07 -16.99
N PHE A 96 2.44 -6.36 -16.13
CA PHE A 96 1.52 -6.95 -15.15
C PHE A 96 0.04 -6.67 -15.48
N GLU A 97 -0.21 -5.93 -16.55
CA GLU A 97 -1.54 -5.50 -17.01
C GLU A 97 -2.34 -4.77 -15.92
N LYS A 98 -1.66 -3.98 -15.10
CA LYS A 98 -2.20 -3.35 -13.87
C LYS A 98 -1.65 -1.93 -13.69
N ASN A 99 -2.37 -1.12 -12.94
CA ASN A 99 -1.89 0.22 -12.57
C ASN A 99 -0.81 0.13 -11.49
N HIS A 100 0.30 0.82 -11.71
CA HIS A 100 1.44 0.81 -10.81
C HIS A 100 1.36 1.98 -9.84
N ILE A 101 1.28 1.65 -8.55
CA ILE A 101 1.33 2.61 -7.45
C ILE A 101 2.64 2.44 -6.69
N GLN A 102 3.33 3.54 -6.42
CA GLN A 102 4.53 3.56 -5.58
C GLN A 102 4.24 4.24 -4.25
N PHE A 103 4.41 3.51 -3.14
CA PHE A 103 4.33 4.09 -1.80
C PHE A 103 5.61 4.84 -1.43
N LYS A 104 5.45 5.98 -0.77
CA LYS A 104 6.51 6.81 -0.19
C LYS A 104 6.23 7.03 1.29
N VAL A 105 7.14 6.57 2.13
CA VAL A 105 7.10 6.74 3.58
C VAL A 105 8.09 7.84 3.98
N TYR A 106 7.62 8.75 4.81
CA TYR A 106 8.41 9.81 5.42
C TYR A 106 8.53 9.52 6.91
N ALA A 107 9.76 9.46 7.40
CA ALA A 107 10.05 9.14 8.78
C ALA A 107 11.04 10.16 9.36
N HIS A 108 10.94 10.41 10.65
CA HIS A 108 11.87 11.22 11.42
C HIS A 108 12.61 10.30 12.39
N SER A 109 13.93 10.51 12.56
CA SER A 109 14.66 9.85 13.64
C SER A 109 15.05 10.82 14.73
N SER A 110 14.68 10.51 15.98
CA SER A 110 15.01 11.32 17.15
C SER A 110 16.48 11.18 17.60
N LYS A 111 17.24 10.28 16.97
CA LYS A 111 18.67 10.07 17.21
C LYS A 111 19.44 10.25 15.92
N ASP A 112 20.66 10.75 16.03
CA ASP A 112 21.61 10.77 14.93
C ASP A 112 22.06 9.32 14.65
N LEU A 113 21.41 8.69 13.66
CA LEU A 113 21.72 7.35 13.18
C LEU A 113 22.61 7.41 11.94
N ASP A 114 23.51 6.44 11.78
CA ASP A 114 24.31 6.34 10.57
C ASP A 114 23.43 5.97 9.36
N LYS A 115 23.89 6.31 8.16
CA LYS A 115 23.16 6.02 6.91
C LYS A 115 22.82 4.54 6.77
N LYS A 116 23.75 3.64 7.14
CA LYS A 116 23.50 2.19 7.11
C LYS A 116 22.37 1.78 8.04
N GLU A 117 22.24 2.49 9.17
CA GLU A 117 21.18 2.19 10.12
C GLU A 117 19.82 2.65 9.59
N LEU A 118 19.78 3.86 9.05
CA LEU A 118 18.59 4.41 8.39
C LEU A 118 18.13 3.55 7.21
N ASP A 119 19.06 3.03 6.41
CA ASP A 119 18.74 2.14 5.28
C ASP A 119 18.12 0.82 5.78
N SER A 120 18.68 0.20 6.83
CA SER A 120 18.15 -1.04 7.42
C SER A 120 16.75 -0.86 8.02
N ILE A 121 16.51 0.25 8.73
CA ILE A 121 15.18 0.57 9.25
C ILE A 121 14.20 0.84 8.11
N GLY A 122 14.65 1.55 7.08
CA GLY A 122 13.86 1.82 5.89
C GLY A 122 13.43 0.54 5.17
N ASP A 123 14.35 -0.41 5.01
CA ASP A 123 14.06 -1.72 4.43
C ASP A 123 13.06 -2.52 5.25
N ARG A 124 13.16 -2.47 6.59
CA ARG A 124 12.21 -3.11 7.49
C ARG A 124 10.80 -2.51 7.37
N ILE A 125 10.70 -1.18 7.32
CA ILE A 125 9.44 -0.47 7.12
C ILE A 125 8.81 -0.86 5.78
N ASN A 126 9.59 -0.79 4.70
CA ASN A 126 9.14 -1.13 3.36
C ASN A 126 8.74 -2.60 3.23
N TYR A 127 9.48 -3.51 3.85
CA TYR A 127 9.13 -4.93 3.91
C TYR A 127 7.78 -5.16 4.60
N ASN A 128 7.58 -4.59 5.80
CA ASN A 128 6.32 -4.80 6.54
C ASN A 128 5.13 -4.10 5.87
N LEU A 129 5.33 -2.94 5.25
CA LEU A 129 4.33 -2.28 4.40
C LEU A 129 3.84 -3.25 3.31
N ARG A 130 4.77 -3.79 2.51
CA ARG A 130 4.44 -4.69 1.40
C ARG A 130 3.84 -6.02 1.88
N LYS A 131 4.38 -6.59 2.96
CA LYS A 131 3.84 -7.79 3.61
C LYS A 131 2.40 -7.60 4.05
N SER A 132 2.07 -6.47 4.68
CA SER A 132 0.70 -6.18 5.15
C SER A 132 -0.30 -6.08 4.00
N ILE A 133 0.09 -5.43 2.89
CA ILE A 133 -0.70 -5.39 1.66
C ILE A 133 -0.90 -6.81 1.10
N ALA A 134 0.17 -7.61 1.01
CA ALA A 134 0.11 -8.96 0.47
C ALA A 134 -0.81 -9.88 1.29
N LEU A 135 -0.84 -9.71 2.60
CA LEU A 135 -1.75 -10.44 3.49
C LEU A 135 -3.19 -9.98 3.32
N THR A 136 -3.42 -8.67 3.17
CA THR A 136 -4.76 -8.09 3.02
C THR A 136 -5.44 -8.50 1.71
N PHE A 137 -4.66 -8.62 0.63
CA PHE A 137 -5.16 -9.08 -0.68
C PHE A 137 -4.94 -10.57 -0.94
N GLU A 138 -4.41 -11.32 0.04
CA GLU A 138 -4.11 -12.74 -0.07
C GLU A 138 -3.15 -13.10 -1.25
N THR A 139 -2.29 -12.16 -1.65
CA THR A 139 -1.37 -12.28 -2.79
C THR A 139 0.04 -12.71 -2.41
N THR A 140 0.24 -13.24 -1.21
CA THR A 140 1.56 -13.68 -0.68
C THR A 140 2.26 -14.72 -1.56
N LYS A 141 1.51 -15.56 -2.29
CA LYS A 141 2.06 -16.57 -3.21
C LYS A 141 2.47 -16.00 -4.56
N SER A 142 1.97 -14.82 -4.92
CA SER A 142 2.18 -14.19 -6.23
C SER A 142 3.36 -13.22 -6.23
N THR A 143 4.02 -13.03 -5.09
CA THR A 143 5.14 -12.11 -4.92
C THR A 143 6.40 -12.85 -4.46
N ASN A 144 7.54 -12.15 -4.47
CA ASN A 144 8.81 -12.71 -4.01
C ASN A 144 8.94 -12.66 -2.48
N LYS A 145 10.06 -13.18 -1.96
CA LYS A 145 10.36 -13.20 -0.52
C LYS A 145 10.37 -11.80 0.14
N LEU A 146 10.56 -10.74 -0.64
CA LEU A 146 10.59 -9.35 -0.18
C LEU A 146 9.27 -8.62 -0.42
N TYR A 147 8.25 -9.33 -0.90
CA TYR A 147 6.93 -8.78 -1.25
C TYR A 147 7.00 -7.64 -2.30
N ASN A 148 7.95 -7.69 -3.24
CA ASN A 148 8.20 -6.58 -4.18
C ASN A 148 8.33 -7.02 -5.65
N PRO A 149 7.37 -6.70 -6.54
CA PRO A 149 6.13 -5.97 -6.29
C PRO A 149 5.09 -6.80 -5.53
N VAL A 150 4.15 -6.14 -4.86
CA VAL A 150 2.95 -6.76 -4.27
C VAL A 150 1.72 -6.43 -5.12
N PHE A 151 0.74 -7.32 -5.13
CA PHE A 151 -0.38 -7.26 -6.08
C PHE A 151 -1.73 -7.15 -5.39
N SER A 152 -2.67 -6.53 -6.09
CA SER A 152 -4.11 -6.59 -5.85
C SER A 152 -4.86 -6.83 -7.18
N PRO A 153 -6.19 -6.93 -7.19
CA PRO A 153 -6.96 -7.14 -8.41
C PRO A 153 -6.62 -6.18 -9.57
N HIS A 154 -6.43 -4.89 -9.31
CA HIS A 154 -6.18 -3.89 -10.36
C HIS A 154 -4.83 -3.18 -10.26
N TYR A 155 -4.12 -3.32 -9.14
CA TYR A 155 -2.89 -2.58 -8.88
C TYR A 155 -1.67 -3.48 -8.62
N ILE A 156 -0.52 -2.93 -8.97
CA ILE A 156 0.82 -3.36 -8.54
C ILE A 156 1.33 -2.28 -7.58
N PHE A 157 1.81 -2.69 -6.42
CA PHE A 157 2.40 -1.77 -5.46
C PHE A 157 3.90 -2.04 -5.29
N THR A 158 4.68 -0.95 -5.31
CA THR A 158 6.08 -0.96 -4.92
C THR A 158 6.33 0.13 -3.86
N THR A 159 7.52 0.10 -3.26
CA THR A 159 7.93 1.09 -2.25
C THR A 159 9.16 1.83 -2.73
N ALA A 160 9.18 3.15 -2.57
CA ALA A 160 10.39 3.94 -2.66
C ALA A 160 11.24 3.77 -1.37
N ASN A 161 12.49 4.21 -1.41
CA ASN A 161 13.29 4.33 -0.19
C ASN A 161 12.62 5.30 0.79
N VAL A 162 12.67 4.96 2.08
CA VAL A 162 12.11 5.82 3.13
C VAL A 162 12.84 7.16 3.13
N LYS A 163 12.07 8.25 3.13
CA LYS A 163 12.62 9.60 3.19
C LYS A 163 12.73 10.04 4.64
N TRP A 164 13.96 10.25 5.08
CA TRP A 164 14.26 10.76 6.42
C TRP A 164 14.17 12.29 6.42
N VAL A 165 13.38 12.85 7.35
CA VAL A 165 13.09 14.29 7.47
C VAL A 165 13.39 14.79 8.88
#